data_AF-A7EN46-F1
#
_entry.id   AF-A7EN46-F1
#
_cell.length_a   1.000
_cell.length_b   1.000
_cell.length_c   1.000
_cell.angle_alpha   90.00
_cell.angle_beta   90.00
_cell.angle_gamma   90.00
#
_symmetry.space_group_name_H-M   'P 1'
#
loop_
_entity.id
_entity.type
_entity.pdbx_description
1 polymer ?
#
loop_
_entity_poly.entity_id
_entity_poly.type
_entity_poly.pdbx_seq_one_letter_code
_entity_poly.pdbx_strand_id
1 'polypeptide(L)'
;MLNFPKETKHEPKCYVTHGTIGHVDTKQTPTRRKPFVNILGYKYINKVEMILPQEMYEVMRREMEEVFSENGGPVYSRVVMPLSALIEGEFFTEYIKKGEEGEGVGMGSGF
;
A
#
# COMPACT_ATOMS: atom_id res chain seq x y z
N MET A 1 -26.82 -6.28 16.40
CA MET A 1 -26.54 -5.76 15.04
C MET A 1 -25.69 -4.51 15.19
N LEU A 2 -24.68 -4.35 14.33
CA LEU A 2 -23.73 -3.23 14.40
C LEU A 2 -24.46 -1.93 14.02
N ASN A 3 -24.59 -0.99 14.96
CA ASN A 3 -25.25 0.31 14.75
C ASN A 3 -24.37 1.23 13.89
N PHE A 4 -24.36 1.01 12.58
CA PHE A 4 -23.72 1.94 11.65
C PHE A 4 -24.61 3.16 11.41
N PRO A 5 -24.06 4.39 11.46
CA PRO A 5 -24.83 5.59 11.17
C PRO A 5 -25.43 5.52 9.76
N LYS A 6 -26.72 5.85 9.64
CA LYS A 6 -27.36 6.03 8.33
C LYS A 6 -26.81 7.31 7.70
N GLU A 7 -26.14 7.12 6.56
CA GLU A 7 -25.76 8.15 5.61
C GLU A 7 -24.61 9.09 6.03
N THR A 8 -23.40 8.54 6.04
CA THR A 8 -22.23 9.35 5.69
C THR A 8 -22.12 9.38 4.17
N LYS A 9 -22.51 10.50 3.55
CA LYS A 9 -22.07 10.82 2.18
C LYS A 9 -20.54 10.80 2.17
N HIS A 10 -19.96 9.67 1.78
CA HIS A 10 -18.52 9.57 1.56
C HIS A 10 -18.21 10.25 0.24
N GLU A 11 -18.19 11.58 0.25
CA GLU A 11 -17.59 12.32 -0.86
C GLU A 11 -16.11 11.92 -0.95
N PRO A 12 -15.62 11.56 -2.14
CA PRO A 12 -14.22 11.17 -2.30
C PRO A 12 -13.34 12.37 -1.96
N LYS A 13 -12.64 12.30 -0.83
CA LYS A 13 -11.69 13.35 -0.44
C LYS A 13 -10.50 13.29 -1.41
N CYS A 14 -10.35 14.33 -2.23
CA CYS A 14 -9.19 14.48 -3.11
C CYS A 14 -8.04 15.10 -2.30
N TYR A 15 -6.99 14.33 -2.05
CA TYR A 15 -5.79 14.79 -1.37
C TYR A 15 -4.70 15.06 -2.41
N VAL A 16 -4.25 16.31 -2.49
CA VAL A 16 -3.18 16.72 -3.41
C VAL A 16 -1.89 16.92 -2.61
N THR A 17 -0.82 16.26 -3.03
CA THR A 17 0.53 16.51 -2.53
C THR A 17 1.43 16.90 -3.67
N HIS A 18 2.23 17.96 -3.48
CA HIS A 18 3.33 18.31 -4.38
C HIS A 18 4.65 18.14 -3.62
N GLY A 19 5.72 17.86 -4.34
CA GLY A 19 7.05 17.74 -3.75
C GLY A 19 8.09 17.46 -4.83
N THR A 20 9.32 17.91 -4.57
CA THR A 20 10.48 17.53 -5.38
C THR A 20 11.04 16.21 -4.85
N ILE A 21 11.18 15.23 -5.72
CA ILE A 21 11.92 14.02 -5.42
C ILE A 21 13.41 14.42 -5.40
N GLY A 22 14.04 14.40 -4.22
CA GLY A 22 15.48 14.63 -4.07
C GLY A 22 16.30 13.47 -4.65
N HIS A 23 17.60 13.43 -4.39
CA HIS A 23 18.40 12.25 -4.77
C HIS A 23 17.82 10.99 -4.13
N VAL A 24 17.34 10.06 -4.97
CA VAL A 24 16.85 8.75 -4.54
C VAL A 24 17.98 7.77 -4.74
N ASP A 25 18.57 7.32 -3.64
CA ASP A 25 19.37 6.11 -3.66
C ASP A 25 18.38 4.94 -3.83
N THR A 26 18.51 4.18 -4.91
CA THR A 26 17.67 3.00 -5.17
C THR A 26 17.86 1.92 -4.11
N LYS A 27 18.96 1.95 -3.34
CA LYS A 27 19.18 1.07 -2.18
C LYS A 27 18.59 1.61 -0.89
N GLN A 28 18.25 2.90 -0.83
CA GLN A 28 17.74 3.56 0.36
C GLN A 28 16.60 4.54 0.02
N THR A 29 15.47 3.99 -0.42
CA THR A 29 14.29 4.78 -0.77
C THR A 29 13.79 5.59 0.43
N PRO A 30 13.58 6.91 0.30
CA PRO A 30 13.10 7.73 1.40
C PRO A 30 11.70 7.30 1.85
N THR A 31 11.50 6.92 3.10
CA THR A 31 10.16 6.52 3.61
C THR A 31 9.46 7.64 4.39
N ARG A 32 10.23 8.56 4.97
CA ARG A 32 9.73 9.60 5.89
C ARG A 32 9.51 10.97 5.25
N ARG A 33 9.94 11.16 3.99
CA ARG A 33 9.85 12.44 3.29
C ARG A 33 8.73 12.40 2.24
N LYS A 34 8.18 13.57 1.91
CA LYS A 34 7.24 13.70 0.79
C LYS A 34 7.96 13.38 -0.54
N PRO A 35 7.30 12.72 -1.51
CA PRO A 35 5.91 12.27 -1.47
C PRO A 35 5.69 10.90 -0.79
N PHE A 36 6.76 10.15 -0.51
CA PHE A 36 6.71 8.75 -0.06
C PHE A 36 5.90 8.54 1.23
N VAL A 37 6.07 9.41 2.23
CA VAL A 37 5.29 9.30 3.49
C VAL A 37 3.77 9.37 3.26
N ASN A 38 3.34 10.15 2.27
CA ASN A 38 1.93 10.27 1.94
C ASN A 38 1.45 9.04 1.16
N ILE A 39 2.24 8.53 0.22
CA ILE A 39 1.91 7.33 -0.57
C ILE A 39 1.81 6.11 0.35
N LEU A 40 2.80 5.90 1.22
CA LEU A 40 2.85 4.78 2.17
C LEU A 40 1.76 4.86 3.25
N GLY A 41 1.21 6.05 3.50
CA GLY A 41 0.08 6.22 4.43
C GLY A 41 -1.23 5.61 3.93
N TYR A 42 -1.36 5.30 2.64
CA TYR A 42 -2.57 4.70 2.07
C TYR A 42 -2.48 3.17 2.07
N LYS A 43 -3.22 2.53 2.99
CA LYS A 43 -3.23 1.07 3.16
C LYS A 43 -3.98 0.31 2.06
N TYR A 44 -4.99 0.93 1.45
CA TYR A 44 -5.84 0.29 0.46
C TYR A 44 -5.89 1.12 -0.81
N ILE A 45 -5.17 0.64 -1.83
CA ILE A 45 -5.10 1.27 -3.15
C ILE A 45 -5.73 0.31 -4.15
N ASN A 46 -6.80 0.77 -4.80
CA ASN A 46 -7.46 -0.01 -5.86
C ASN A 46 -6.93 0.37 -7.26
N LYS A 47 -6.61 1.65 -7.47
CA LYS A 47 -6.21 2.20 -8.77
C LYS A 47 -5.13 3.26 -8.59
N VAL A 48 -4.15 3.25 -9.49
CA VAL A 48 -3.13 4.28 -9.64
C VAL A 48 -3.15 4.78 -11.08
N GLU A 49 -3.20 6.09 -11.26
CA GLU A 49 -3.13 6.74 -12.57
C GLU A 49 -1.93 7.68 -12.59
N MET A 50 -1.16 7.64 -13.68
CA MET A 50 0.05 8.43 -13.83
C MET A 50 0.06 9.11 -15.19
N ILE A 51 0.50 10.36 -15.20
CA ILE A 51 0.75 11.13 -16.42
C ILE A 51 2.27 11.26 -16.53
N LEU A 52 2.84 10.77 -17.62
CA LEU A 52 4.29 10.69 -17.83
C LEU A 52 4.67 11.19 -19.22
N PRO A 53 5.88 11.75 -19.38
CA PRO A 53 6.52 11.86 -20.69
C PRO A 53 6.67 10.49 -21.36
N GLN A 54 6.66 10.47 -22.69
CA GLN A 54 6.71 9.23 -23.48
C GLN A 54 7.90 8.35 -23.13
N GLU A 55 9.07 8.96 -22.95
CA GLU A 55 10.32 8.27 -22.66
C GLU A 55 10.25 7.56 -21.30
N MET A 56 9.62 8.21 -20.32
CA MET A 56 9.44 7.65 -18.97
C MET A 56 8.37 6.57 -18.95
N TYR A 57 7.33 6.68 -19.77
CA TYR A 57 6.30 5.65 -19.91
C TYR A 57 6.91 4.33 -20.41
N GLU A 58 7.77 4.38 -21.42
CA GLU A 58 8.40 3.18 -21.99
C GLU A 58 9.30 2.47 -20.99
N VAL A 59 10.11 3.23 -20.24
CA VAL A 59 10.92 2.69 -19.15
C VAL A 59 10.02 2.05 -18.10
N MET A 60 9.03 2.79 -17.60
CA MET A 60 8.18 2.30 -16.51
C MET A 60 7.36 1.07 -16.91
N ARG A 61 6.87 1.00 -18.15
CA ARG A 61 6.16 -0.17 -18.67
C ARG A 61 7.03 -1.43 -18.61
N ARG A 62 8.27 -1.33 -19.06
CA ARG A 62 9.22 -2.47 -19.06
C ARG A 62 9.50 -2.95 -17.64
N GLU A 63 9.84 -2.04 -16.74
CA GLU A 63 10.12 -2.39 -15.33
C GLU A 63 8.88 -3.00 -14.64
N MET A 64 7.68 -2.49 -14.94
CA MET A 64 6.44 -3.07 -14.42
C MET A 64 6.16 -4.46 -14.96
N GLU A 65 6.39 -4.70 -16.24
CA GLU A 65 6.25 -6.03 -16.85
C GLU A 65 7.16 -7.05 -16.17
N GLU A 66 8.41 -6.67 -15.86
CA GLU A 66 9.35 -7.52 -15.09
C GLU A 66 8.82 -7.81 -13.68
N VAL A 67 8.46 -6.77 -12.92
CA VAL A 67 7.96 -6.91 -11.53
C VAL A 67 6.69 -7.76 -11.46
N PHE A 68 5.77 -7.59 -12.41
CA PHE A 68 4.50 -8.34 -12.42
C PHE A 68 4.66 -9.75 -12.97
N SER A 69 5.62 -10.01 -13.87
CA SER A 69 5.87 -11.33 -14.41
C SER A 69 6.57 -12.24 -13.39
N GLU A 70 7.52 -11.70 -12.60
CA GLU A 70 8.23 -12.46 -11.57
C GLU A 70 7.33 -12.82 -10.38
N ASN A 71 6.44 -11.90 -9.97
CA ASN A 71 5.61 -12.06 -8.77
C ASN A 71 4.13 -12.42 -9.07
N GLY A 72 3.76 -12.67 -10.32
CA GLY A 72 2.40 -13.05 -10.73
C GLY A 72 1.33 -11.94 -10.59
N GLY A 73 1.76 -10.69 -10.34
CA GLY A 73 0.87 -9.56 -10.05
C GLY A 73 0.09 -9.70 -8.72
N PRO A 74 -0.63 -8.65 -8.31
CA PRO A 74 -1.48 -8.74 -7.13
C PRO A 74 -2.63 -9.73 -7.35
N VAL A 75 -2.59 -10.87 -6.66
CA VAL A 75 -3.66 -11.88 -6.69
C VAL A 75 -4.71 -11.54 -5.65
N TYR A 76 -5.90 -11.13 -6.11
CA TYR A 76 -7.04 -10.90 -5.22
C TYR A 76 -7.84 -12.20 -5.04
N SER A 77 -8.04 -12.60 -3.79
CA SER A 77 -8.91 -13.73 -3.42
C SER A 77 -10.08 -13.26 -2.58
N ARG A 78 -11.28 -13.74 -2.89
CA ARG A 78 -12.50 -13.46 -2.10
C ARG A 78 -12.83 -14.67 -1.23
N VAL A 79 -12.93 -14.45 0.08
CA VAL A 79 -13.29 -15.49 1.05
C VAL A 79 -14.63 -15.13 1.71
N VAL A 80 -15.50 -16.11 1.91
CA VAL A 80 -16.75 -15.97 2.69
C VAL A 80 -16.55 -16.70 4.00
N MET A 81 -16.50 -15.97 5.11
CA MET A 81 -16.27 -16.52 6.44
C MET A 81 -16.99 -15.72 7.54
N PRO A 82 -17.24 -16.31 8.72
CA PRO A 82 -17.75 -15.59 9.88
C PRO A 82 -16.76 -14.53 10.37
N LEU A 83 -17.27 -13.40 10.90
CA LEU A 83 -16.42 -12.33 11.44
C LEU A 83 -15.57 -12.79 12.64
N SER A 84 -16.03 -13.76 13.43
CA SER A 84 -15.25 -14.31 14.55
C SER A 84 -13.93 -14.95 14.06
N ALA A 85 -13.95 -15.58 12.89
CA ALA A 85 -12.75 -16.21 12.33
C ALA A 85 -11.70 -15.20 11.82
N LEU A 86 -12.00 -13.90 11.76
CA LEU A 86 -10.99 -12.86 11.50
C LEU A 86 -10.14 -12.54 12.73
N ILE A 87 -10.69 -12.72 13.94
CA ILE A 87 -10.05 -12.37 15.21
C ILE A 87 -9.62 -13.61 16.02
N GLU A 88 -10.09 -14.79 15.61
CA GLU A 88 -9.82 -16.07 16.25
C GLU A 88 -9.35 -17.10 15.22
N GLY A 89 -8.59 -18.09 15.67
CA GLY A 89 -8.17 -19.23 14.84
C GLY A 89 -6.99 -18.96 13.93
N GLU A 90 -6.86 -19.81 12.91
CA GLU A 90 -5.68 -19.88 12.04
C GLU A 90 -5.55 -18.63 11.14
N PHE A 91 -6.67 -18.09 10.64
CA PHE A 91 -6.64 -16.91 9.77
C PHE A 91 -6.04 -15.68 10.47
N PHE A 92 -6.45 -15.41 11.72
CA PHE A 92 -5.88 -14.32 12.52
C PHE A 92 -4.37 -14.52 12.76
N THR A 93 -3.96 -15.75 13.05
CA THR A 93 -2.55 -16.06 13.36
C THR A 93 -1.67 -15.92 12.13
N GLU A 94 -2.10 -16.46 10.99
CA GLU A 94 -1.31 -16.49 9.75
C GLU A 94 -1.29 -15.15 9.01
N TYR A 95 -2.42 -14.46 8.91
CA TYR A 95 -2.53 -13.29 8.03
C TYR A 95 -2.50 -11.95 8.77
N ILE A 96 -2.88 -11.91 10.05
CA ILE A 96 -2.94 -10.66 10.83
C ILE A 96 -1.70 -10.55 11.73
N LYS A 97 -1.45 -11.52 12.60
CA LYS A 97 -0.30 -11.49 13.52
C LYS A 97 1.04 -11.53 12.80
N LYS A 98 1.28 -12.55 11.96
CA LYS A 98 2.54 -12.65 11.20
C LYS A 98 2.69 -11.54 10.16
N GLY A 99 1.58 -11.05 9.61
CA GLY A 99 1.57 -9.96 8.63
C GLY A 99 2.05 -8.62 9.21
N GLU A 100 1.67 -8.29 10.45
CA GLU A 100 2.13 -7.06 11.11
C GLU A 100 3.59 -7.13 11.59
N GLU A 101 4.10 -8.33 11.91
CA GLU A 101 5.50 -8.51 12.35
C GLU A 101 6.54 -8.19 11.24
N GLY A 102 6.12 -8.14 9.96
CA GLY A 102 6.97 -7.76 8.84
C GLY A 102 7.23 -6.26 8.67
N GLU A 103 6.42 -5.39 9.27
CA GLU A 103 6.60 -3.91 9.19
C GLU A 103 7.39 -3.33 10.39
N GLY A 104 7.91 -4.19 11.27
CA GLY A 104 8.55 -3.82 12.54
C GLY A 104 10.09 -3.77 12.55
N VAL A 105 10.79 -3.86 11.42
CA VAL A 105 12.27 -3.81 11.41
C VAL A 105 12.76 -2.46 10.87
N GLY A 106 12.98 -1.51 11.79
CA GLY A 106 13.64 -0.25 11.46
C GLY A 106 13.35 0.96 12.35
N MET A 107 12.83 0.81 13.57
CA MET A 107 12.94 1.87 14.59
C MET A 107 14.12 1.55 15.51
N GLY A 108 15.32 1.77 14.99
CA GLY A 108 16.50 1.97 15.83
C GLY A 108 16.35 3.30 16.58
N SER A 109 16.00 3.21 17.86
CA SER A 109 16.25 4.25 18.83
C SER A 109 17.76 4.41 19.00
N GLY A 110 18.28 5.57 18.65
CA GLY A 110 19.63 6.02 18.98
C GLY A 110 19.58 7.53 19.17
N PHE A 111 19.83 7.97 20.40
CA PHE A 111 20.29 9.33 20.69
C PHE A 111 21.63 9.57 20.00
#